data_AF-A0AAD1SWA1-F1
#
_entry.id   AF-A0AAD1SWA1-F1
#
_cell.length_a   1.000
_cell.length_b   1.000
_cell.length_c   1.000
_cell.angle_alpha   90.00
_cell.angle_beta   90.00
_cell.angle_gamma   90.00
#
_symmetry.space_group_name_H-M   'P 1'
#
loop_
_entity.id
_entity.type
_entity.pdbx_description
1 polymer ?
#
loop_
_entity_poly.entity_id
_entity_poly.type
_entity_poly.pdbx_seq_one_letter_code
_entity_poly.pdbx_strand_id
1 'polypeptide(L)'
;MWITSRVAHLFNQQCASGQHVSLSGCVINTCGLIKGARYQALIHAALAFEVDLILALGQDRLYNDLLGHLPHDMRIVFLPKSGGVSKQSKELRRKFQYQQMRDYFYGPRGLFYPHAFEVKFSDVHIYKVETSPVSESCIPMDVSKDDNKLKLVPVTPGTEIAYHLMSLKLFLFFTGISNKESFEDRLMGLPYRFCVQLLCFVNLETGSFFGEVEGAVMNKLLTMGSFKRITLYDYQAMCRTNKESSDSAHSLLDPYNAFFAAVKWIMTELILFLVEFNLCSWWNSGHTVKAQRLKQTLEPCDTEYPAFVSERTIKETTGTIACEDCSKSFVIQQIPSSNLFMVVVDNVCSCSSVSPITMAPIEIRYNESLKCERLKSQKIRRRPEACHGFHPEENARECGGAFGICSQPLTMLLSLLMIYFSR
;
A
#
# COMPACT_ATOMS: atom_id res chain seq x y z
N MET A 1 -24.87 5.35 12.59
CA MET A 1 -25.67 4.10 12.64
C MET A 1 -26.12 3.68 11.24
N TRP A 2 -26.75 4.54 10.44
CA TRP A 2 -27.16 4.17 9.06
C TRP A 2 -26.03 3.59 8.18
N ILE A 3 -24.86 4.23 8.13
CA ILE A 3 -23.72 3.74 7.33
C ILE A 3 -23.27 2.35 7.79
N THR A 4 -23.19 2.11 9.10
CA THR A 4 -22.76 0.81 9.65
C THR A 4 -23.74 -0.31 9.32
N SER A 5 -25.06 -0.07 9.41
CA SER A 5 -26.07 -1.06 8.98
C SER A 5 -25.95 -1.35 7.49
N ARG A 6 -25.67 -0.32 6.70
CA ARG A 6 -25.56 -0.46 5.25
C ARG A 6 -24.34 -1.27 4.83
N VAL A 7 -23.19 -1.03 5.45
CA VAL A 7 -21.97 -1.82 5.20
C VAL A 7 -22.18 -3.27 5.64
N ALA A 8 -22.81 -3.51 6.78
CA ALA A 8 -23.11 -4.87 7.25
C ALA A 8 -24.02 -5.64 6.27
N HIS A 9 -25.10 -5.01 5.80
CA HIS A 9 -25.97 -5.63 4.78
C HIS A 9 -25.20 -5.95 3.49
N LEU A 10 -24.31 -5.06 3.04
CA LEU A 10 -23.50 -5.30 1.84
C LEU A 10 -22.49 -6.43 2.03
N PHE A 11 -21.90 -6.53 3.22
CA PHE A 11 -21.02 -7.64 3.59
C PHE A 11 -21.77 -8.98 3.53
N ASN A 12 -22.96 -9.07 4.15
CA ASN A 12 -23.76 -10.30 4.12
C ASN A 12 -24.16 -10.70 2.69
N GLN A 13 -24.46 -9.71 1.85
CA GLN A 13 -24.74 -9.94 0.43
C GLN A 13 -23.52 -10.49 -0.33
N GLN A 14 -22.31 -10.00 -0.01
CA GLN A 14 -21.05 -10.48 -0.60
C GLN A 14 -20.72 -11.90 -0.13
N CYS A 15 -20.93 -12.21 1.16
CA CYS A 15 -20.76 -13.55 1.71
C CYS A 15 -21.70 -14.56 1.04
N ALA A 16 -22.95 -14.17 0.74
CA ALA A 16 -23.90 -15.02 0.03
C ALA A 16 -23.46 -15.33 -1.42
N SER A 17 -22.71 -14.43 -2.07
CA SER A 17 -22.19 -14.65 -3.43
C SER A 17 -20.83 -15.35 -3.50
N GLY A 18 -20.02 -15.29 -2.44
CA GLY A 18 -18.63 -15.77 -2.45
C GLY A 18 -18.30 -16.67 -1.27
N GLN A 19 -18.16 -17.98 -1.52
CA GLN A 19 -17.88 -18.98 -0.49
C GLN A 19 -16.57 -18.71 0.28
N HIS A 20 -15.52 -18.23 -0.40
CA HIS A 20 -14.24 -17.90 0.24
C HIS A 20 -14.36 -16.75 1.25
N VAL A 21 -15.13 -15.71 0.92
CA VAL A 21 -15.35 -14.55 1.82
C VAL A 21 -16.19 -14.96 3.02
N SER A 22 -17.21 -15.80 2.80
CA SER A 22 -18.03 -16.34 3.90
C SER A 22 -17.24 -17.20 4.88
N LEU A 23 -16.25 -17.98 4.41
CA LEU A 23 -15.42 -18.81 5.28
C LEU A 23 -14.34 -17.99 6.02
N SER A 24 -13.84 -16.91 5.40
CA SER A 24 -12.78 -16.08 5.97
C SER A 24 -13.26 -15.16 7.10
N GLY A 25 -14.55 -14.81 7.11
CA GLY A 25 -15.12 -13.87 8.07
C GLY A 25 -14.63 -12.43 7.87
N CYS A 26 -14.76 -11.60 8.91
CA CYS A 26 -14.29 -10.21 8.87
C CYS A 26 -13.61 -9.79 10.18
N VAL A 27 -12.69 -8.83 10.08
CA VAL A 27 -12.05 -8.17 11.22
C VAL A 27 -12.42 -6.69 11.19
N ILE A 28 -13.12 -6.24 12.22
CA ILE A 28 -13.68 -4.87 12.28
C ILE A 28 -12.84 -4.03 13.24
N ASN A 29 -12.14 -3.03 12.69
CA ASN A 29 -11.46 -2.03 13.49
C ASN A 29 -12.39 -0.85 13.81
N THR A 30 -12.56 -0.54 15.10
CA THR A 30 -13.47 0.51 15.57
C THR A 30 -12.72 1.79 15.99
N CYS A 31 -13.46 2.90 16.12
CA CYS A 31 -12.86 4.16 16.56
C CYS A 31 -12.58 4.14 18.08
N GLY A 32 -11.48 4.77 18.50
CA GLY A 32 -11.08 4.80 19.92
C GLY A 32 -11.89 5.74 20.83
N LEU A 33 -13.00 6.33 20.37
CA LEU A 33 -13.83 7.22 21.21
C LEU A 33 -15.09 6.49 21.70
N ILE A 34 -15.08 6.14 22.98
CA ILE A 34 -15.98 5.16 23.60
C ILE A 34 -16.91 5.85 24.62
N LYS A 35 -17.49 7.01 24.28
CA LYS A 35 -18.37 7.76 25.19
C LYS A 35 -19.66 8.21 24.49
N GLY A 36 -20.78 8.19 25.22
CA GLY A 36 -22.08 8.70 24.79
C GLY A 36 -22.60 8.01 23.52
N ALA A 37 -23.10 8.80 22.57
CA ALA A 37 -23.66 8.31 21.30
C ALA A 37 -22.69 7.41 20.49
N ARG A 38 -21.37 7.54 20.69
CA ARG A 38 -20.40 6.69 19.99
C ARG A 38 -20.29 5.29 20.58
N TYR A 39 -20.55 5.14 21.88
CA TYR A 39 -20.66 3.84 22.51
C TYR A 39 -21.89 3.08 22.00
N GLN A 40 -23.03 3.77 21.88
CA GLN A 40 -24.23 3.21 21.23
C GLN A 40 -23.96 2.81 19.78
N ALA A 41 -23.17 3.59 19.03
CA ALA A 41 -22.77 3.23 17.67
C ALA A 41 -21.90 1.96 17.61
N LEU A 42 -21.08 1.70 18.64
CA LEU A 42 -20.27 0.48 18.76
C LEU A 42 -21.16 -0.73 19.04
N ILE A 43 -22.12 -0.63 19.96
CA ILE A 43 -23.11 -1.69 20.23
C ILE A 43 -23.91 -1.98 18.95
N HIS A 44 -24.42 -0.93 18.29
CA HIS A 44 -25.14 -1.08 17.04
C HIS A 44 -24.28 -1.77 15.96
N ALA A 45 -22.99 -1.47 15.86
CA ALA A 45 -22.10 -2.13 14.92
C ALA A 45 -21.93 -3.62 15.24
N ALA A 46 -21.74 -3.98 16.51
CA ALA A 46 -21.61 -5.39 16.92
C ALA A 46 -22.87 -6.21 16.58
N LEU A 47 -24.05 -5.63 16.82
CA LEU A 47 -25.33 -6.26 16.49
C LEU A 47 -25.58 -6.33 14.98
N ALA A 48 -25.30 -5.25 14.24
CA ALA A 48 -25.54 -5.20 12.80
C ALA A 48 -24.66 -6.18 12.01
N PHE A 49 -23.44 -6.43 12.48
CA PHE A 49 -22.51 -7.39 11.87
C PHE A 49 -22.60 -8.80 12.47
N GLU A 50 -23.47 -9.01 13.47
CA GLU A 50 -23.63 -10.31 14.15
C GLU A 50 -22.28 -10.90 14.60
N VAL A 51 -21.46 -10.09 15.29
CA VAL A 51 -20.06 -10.43 15.61
C VAL A 51 -19.97 -11.53 16.68
N ASP A 52 -19.19 -12.58 16.40
CA ASP A 52 -18.97 -13.69 17.36
C ASP A 52 -17.97 -13.35 18.48
N LEU A 53 -16.91 -12.59 18.18
CA LEU A 53 -15.79 -12.31 19.08
C LEU A 53 -15.49 -10.80 19.17
N ILE A 54 -15.53 -10.26 20.38
CA ILE A 54 -15.20 -8.86 20.67
C ILE A 54 -13.94 -8.80 21.52
N LEU A 55 -12.93 -8.07 21.05
CA LEU A 55 -11.66 -7.86 21.75
C LEU A 55 -11.62 -6.48 22.40
N ALA A 56 -11.76 -6.42 23.73
CA ALA A 56 -11.70 -5.19 24.51
C ALA A 56 -10.24 -4.88 24.93
N LEU A 57 -9.62 -3.87 24.30
CA LEU A 57 -8.20 -3.55 24.49
C LEU A 57 -7.94 -2.58 25.65
N GLY A 58 -7.40 -3.08 26.77
CA GLY A 58 -6.77 -2.32 27.86
C GLY A 58 -7.63 -1.21 28.47
N GLN A 59 -8.93 -1.47 28.64
CA GLN A 59 -9.86 -0.60 29.35
C GLN A 59 -10.97 -1.43 30.05
N ASP A 60 -10.83 -1.66 31.35
CA ASP A 60 -11.72 -2.55 32.13
C ASP A 60 -13.16 -2.04 32.18
N ARG A 61 -13.35 -0.72 32.27
CA ARG A 61 -14.68 -0.11 32.27
C ARG A 61 -15.47 -0.47 31.02
N LEU A 62 -14.82 -0.40 29.84
CA LEU A 62 -15.47 -0.76 28.58
C LEU A 62 -15.83 -2.25 28.56
N TYR A 63 -14.95 -3.12 29.06
CA TYR A 63 -15.22 -4.55 29.11
C TYR A 63 -16.48 -4.85 29.96
N ASN A 64 -16.58 -4.25 31.15
CA ASN A 64 -17.74 -4.42 32.02
C ASN A 64 -19.02 -3.83 31.41
N ASP A 65 -18.91 -2.66 30.77
CA ASP A 65 -20.05 -2.02 30.10
C ASP A 65 -20.57 -2.89 28.94
N LEU A 66 -19.66 -3.56 28.20
CA LEU A 66 -20.03 -4.45 27.09
C LEU A 66 -20.68 -5.75 27.59
N LEU A 67 -20.16 -6.32 28.68
CA LEU A 67 -20.76 -7.52 29.31
C LEU A 67 -22.21 -7.27 29.76
N GLY A 68 -22.54 -6.05 30.18
CA GLY A 68 -23.90 -5.71 30.62
C GLY A 68 -24.88 -5.43 29.49
N HIS A 69 -24.42 -4.98 28.31
CA HIS A 69 -25.29 -4.47 27.25
C HIS A 69 -25.39 -5.37 26.01
N LEU A 70 -24.48 -6.34 25.84
CA LEU A 70 -24.49 -7.26 24.71
C LEU A 70 -25.07 -8.62 25.10
N PRO A 71 -25.71 -9.33 24.14
CA PRO A 71 -26.27 -10.65 24.39
C PRO A 71 -25.19 -11.67 24.79
N HIS A 72 -25.58 -12.65 25.61
CA HIS A 72 -24.66 -13.66 26.16
C HIS A 72 -24.03 -14.59 25.11
N ASP A 73 -24.57 -14.63 23.90
CA ASP A 73 -24.04 -15.45 22.80
C ASP A 73 -22.74 -14.87 22.22
N MET A 74 -22.46 -13.58 22.42
CA MET A 74 -21.23 -12.94 21.93
C MET A 74 -20.06 -13.16 22.89
N ARG A 75 -18.95 -13.69 22.37
CA ARG A 75 -17.74 -13.91 23.17
C ARG A 75 -16.96 -12.60 23.32
N ILE A 76 -16.86 -12.09 24.55
CA ILE A 76 -16.11 -10.87 24.85
C ILE A 76 -14.82 -11.23 25.58
N VAL A 77 -13.68 -10.80 25.06
CA VAL A 77 -12.35 -11.07 25.62
C VAL A 77 -11.63 -9.76 25.94
N PHE A 78 -11.21 -9.62 27.19
CA PHE A 78 -10.32 -8.53 27.59
C PHE A 78 -8.87 -8.85 27.20
N LEU A 79 -8.19 -7.90 26.57
CA LEU A 79 -6.77 -8.01 26.22
C LEU A 79 -5.99 -6.79 26.74
N PRO A 80 -4.87 -6.99 27.44
CA PRO A 80 -4.00 -5.89 27.83
C PRO A 80 -3.36 -5.24 26.59
N LYS A 81 -3.11 -3.94 26.65
CA LYS A 81 -2.36 -3.24 25.58
C LYS A 81 -0.89 -3.67 25.64
N SER A 82 -0.27 -3.84 24.48
CA SER A 82 1.17 -4.06 24.38
C SER A 82 1.94 -2.86 24.95
N GLY A 83 3.04 -3.13 25.66
CA GLY A 83 3.89 -2.10 26.28
C GLY A 83 4.53 -1.13 25.27
N GLY A 84 4.61 -1.50 23.99
CA GLY A 84 5.10 -0.62 22.92
C GLY A 84 4.09 0.42 22.43
N VAL A 85 2.84 0.39 22.92
CA VAL A 85 1.77 1.29 22.46
C VAL A 85 1.87 2.64 23.16
N SER A 86 2.34 3.65 22.43
CA SER A 86 2.40 5.04 22.91
C SER A 86 1.14 5.84 22.55
N LYS A 87 0.74 6.77 23.41
CA LYS A 87 -0.32 7.75 23.10
C LYS A 87 0.13 8.67 21.97
N GLN A 88 -0.60 8.68 20.85
CA GLN A 88 -0.31 9.58 19.74
C GLN A 88 -0.87 10.99 19.97
N SER A 89 -0.06 12.00 19.67
CA SER A 89 -0.50 13.39 19.69
C SER A 89 -1.54 13.67 18.60
N LYS A 90 -2.32 14.74 18.77
CA LYS A 90 -3.28 15.20 17.73
C LYS A 90 -2.55 15.56 16.42
N GLU A 91 -1.34 16.08 16.53
CA GLU A 91 -0.49 16.44 15.39
C GLU A 91 -0.02 15.23 14.59
N LEU A 92 0.46 14.17 15.27
CA LEU A 92 0.87 12.94 14.61
C LEU A 92 -0.30 12.27 13.89
N ARG A 93 -1.49 12.28 14.49
CA ARG A 93 -2.71 11.78 13.83
C ARG A 93 -3.08 12.57 12.58
N ARG A 94 -2.97 13.91 12.61
CA ARG A 94 -3.18 14.76 11.42
C ARG A 94 -2.16 14.47 10.33
N LYS A 95 -0.87 14.32 10.69
CA LYS A 95 0.20 13.95 9.74
C LYS A 95 -0.10 12.61 9.08
N PHE A 96 -0.52 11.61 9.86
CA PHE A 96 -0.86 10.29 9.33
C PHE A 96 -2.11 10.31 8.42
N GLN A 97 -3.13 11.09 8.78
CA GLN A 97 -4.31 11.30 7.93
C GLN A 97 -3.94 11.95 6.59
N TYR A 98 -3.11 13.00 6.61
CA TYR A 98 -2.63 13.63 5.39
C TYR A 98 -1.80 12.67 4.53
N GLN A 99 -0.97 11.84 5.17
CA GLN A 99 -0.20 10.82 4.46
C GLN A 99 -1.11 9.78 3.79
N GLN A 100 -2.13 9.27 4.47
CA GLN A 100 -3.10 8.36 3.85
C GLN A 100 -3.84 9.01 2.68
N MET A 101 -4.22 10.28 2.82
CA MET A 101 -4.86 11.04 1.74
C MET A 101 -3.92 11.16 0.53
N ARG A 102 -2.63 11.44 0.77
CA ARG A 102 -1.62 11.48 -0.29
C ARG A 102 -1.42 10.12 -0.93
N ASP A 103 -1.33 9.06 -0.14
CA ASP A 103 -1.13 7.69 -0.62
C ASP A 103 -2.33 7.20 -1.45
N TYR A 104 -3.55 7.68 -1.17
CA TYR A 104 -4.72 7.40 -2.01
C TYR A 104 -4.54 7.92 -3.45
N PHE A 105 -4.04 9.15 -3.63
CA PHE A 105 -3.90 9.76 -4.96
C PHE A 105 -2.59 9.38 -5.67
N TYR A 106 -1.49 9.29 -4.92
CA TYR A 106 -0.13 9.12 -5.46
C TYR A 106 0.44 7.72 -5.20
N GLY A 107 -0.23 6.89 -4.42
CA GLY A 107 0.27 5.58 -4.00
C GLY A 107 1.31 5.68 -2.88
N PRO A 108 1.57 4.59 -2.13
CA PRO A 108 2.45 4.58 -0.96
C PRO A 108 3.94 4.87 -1.27
N ARG A 109 4.32 4.87 -2.56
CA ARG A 109 5.66 5.20 -3.03
C ARG A 109 5.66 6.23 -4.17
N GLY A 110 4.54 6.89 -4.45
CA GLY A 110 4.45 7.79 -5.62
C GLY A 110 4.29 7.05 -6.96
N LEU A 111 3.74 5.83 -6.95
CA LEU A 111 3.57 5.00 -8.14
C LEU A 111 2.31 5.35 -8.96
N PHE A 112 1.36 6.08 -8.36
CA PHE A 112 0.15 6.50 -9.05
C PHE A 112 0.30 7.92 -9.59
N TYR A 113 -0.25 8.15 -10.78
CA TYR A 113 -0.22 9.43 -11.48
C TYR A 113 -1.64 10.00 -11.52
N PRO A 114 -2.07 10.79 -10.52
CA PRO A 114 -3.39 11.36 -10.49
C PRO A 114 -3.56 12.39 -11.62
N HIS A 115 -4.75 12.44 -12.22
CA HIS A 115 -5.07 13.38 -13.29
C HIS A 115 -5.76 14.62 -12.74
N ALA A 116 -5.22 15.80 -13.04
CA ALA A 116 -5.84 17.08 -12.71
C ALA A 116 -6.51 17.65 -13.96
N PHE A 117 -7.81 17.94 -13.86
CA PHE A 117 -8.59 18.54 -14.94
C PHE A 117 -9.69 19.43 -14.38
N GLU A 118 -10.15 20.35 -15.21
CA GLU A 118 -11.21 21.29 -14.86
C GLU A 118 -12.57 20.69 -15.18
N VAL A 119 -13.53 20.89 -14.28
CA VAL A 119 -14.92 20.43 -14.42
C VAL A 119 -15.84 21.63 -14.28
N LYS A 120 -16.80 21.78 -15.21
CA LYS A 120 -17.79 22.86 -15.14
C LYS A 120 -18.79 22.58 -14.02
N PHE A 121 -19.16 23.59 -13.25
CA PHE A 121 -20.17 23.46 -12.20
C PHE A 121 -21.57 23.09 -12.73
N SER A 122 -21.82 23.26 -14.03
CA SER A 122 -23.04 22.76 -14.69
C SER A 122 -23.12 21.24 -14.74
N ASP A 123 -21.96 20.56 -14.73
CA ASP A 123 -21.85 19.13 -15.00
C ASP A 123 -21.84 18.32 -13.69
N VAL A 124 -21.82 19.01 -12.54
CA VAL A 124 -21.74 18.40 -11.21
C VAL A 124 -22.76 18.99 -10.26
N HIS A 125 -23.42 18.12 -9.48
CA HIS A 125 -24.29 18.53 -8.39
C HIS A 125 -23.62 18.23 -7.06
N ILE A 126 -23.37 19.27 -6.27
CA ILE A 126 -22.67 19.18 -4.98
C ILE A 126 -23.70 19.18 -3.86
N TYR A 127 -23.63 18.16 -3.01
CA TYR A 127 -24.49 18.01 -1.83
C TYR A 127 -23.65 17.79 -0.58
N LYS A 128 -24.14 18.31 0.54
CA LYS A 128 -23.62 18.07 1.88
C LYS A 128 -24.64 17.26 2.66
N VAL A 129 -24.18 16.21 3.33
CA VAL A 129 -25.02 15.44 4.26
C VAL A 129 -25.03 16.18 5.58
N GLU A 130 -26.19 16.69 5.98
CA GLU A 130 -26.38 17.34 7.27
C GLU A 130 -27.36 16.54 8.13
N THR A 131 -27.10 16.56 9.43
CA THR A 131 -28.07 16.15 10.46
C THR A 131 -28.70 17.44 10.96
N SER A 132 -30.02 17.61 10.83
CA SER A 132 -30.70 18.74 11.44
C SER A 132 -30.46 18.73 12.96
N PRO A 133 -29.76 19.71 13.54
CA PRO A 133 -29.72 19.83 14.98
C PRO A 133 -31.06 20.45 15.39
N VAL A 134 -32.05 19.63 15.74
CA VAL A 134 -33.25 20.14 16.41
C VAL A 134 -32.79 20.64 17.78
N SER A 135 -32.96 21.94 18.05
CA SER A 135 -32.71 22.52 19.38
C SER A 135 -33.71 21.94 20.39
N GLU A 136 -33.24 21.65 21.61
CA GLU A 136 -34.07 21.05 22.67
C GLU A 136 -35.31 21.88 23.04
N SER A 137 -35.33 23.17 22.69
CA SER A 137 -36.44 24.10 22.89
C SER A 137 -37.62 23.91 21.93
N CYS A 138 -37.50 23.09 20.88
CA CYS A 138 -38.50 22.97 19.80
C CYS A 138 -39.17 21.59 19.70
N ILE A 139 -38.99 20.70 20.68
CA ILE A 139 -39.59 19.35 20.68
C ILE A 139 -40.87 19.37 21.54
N PRO A 140 -42.06 19.04 21.00
CA PRO A 140 -43.27 18.87 21.81
C PRO A 140 -43.10 17.70 22.80
N MET A 141 -43.73 17.78 23.98
CA MET A 141 -43.53 16.84 25.10
C MET A 141 -43.78 15.34 24.79
N ASP A 142 -44.38 14.99 23.64
CA ASP A 142 -44.78 13.62 23.29
C ASP A 142 -43.99 12.97 22.14
N VAL A 143 -42.85 13.52 21.69
CA VAL A 143 -42.07 12.94 20.57
C VAL A 143 -40.64 12.61 20.98
N SER A 144 -40.25 11.32 20.88
CA SER A 144 -38.89 10.86 21.15
C SER A 144 -37.90 11.23 20.04
N LYS A 145 -36.63 11.43 20.42
CA LYS A 145 -35.49 11.93 19.61
C LYS A 145 -35.02 11.00 18.45
N ASP A 146 -35.77 9.97 18.07
CA ASP A 146 -35.19 8.84 17.32
C ASP A 146 -35.04 9.04 15.81
N ASP A 147 -35.67 10.06 15.22
CA ASP A 147 -35.60 10.31 13.78
C ASP A 147 -34.77 11.56 13.42
N ASN A 148 -33.48 11.54 13.73
CA ASN A 148 -32.51 12.41 13.06
C ASN A 148 -32.35 11.98 11.59
N LYS A 149 -33.35 12.29 10.75
CA LYS A 149 -33.31 12.00 9.31
C LYS A 149 -32.13 12.76 8.69
N LEU A 150 -31.17 12.00 8.15
CA LEU A 150 -30.07 12.54 7.35
C LEU A 150 -30.68 13.28 6.16
N LYS A 151 -30.42 14.58 6.04
CA LYS A 151 -30.90 15.39 4.92
C LYS A 151 -29.74 15.76 3.99
N LEU A 152 -30.01 15.69 2.69
CA LEU A 152 -29.09 16.20 1.68
C LEU A 152 -29.37 17.67 1.45
N VAL A 153 -28.35 18.50 1.64
CA VAL A 153 -28.42 19.95 1.44
C VAL A 153 -27.58 20.29 0.21
N PRO A 154 -28.17 20.87 -0.86
CA PRO A 154 -27.40 21.31 -2.01
C PRO A 154 -26.44 22.43 -1.59
N VAL A 155 -25.19 22.37 -2.05
CA VAL A 155 -24.15 23.35 -1.73
C VAL A 155 -23.92 24.25 -2.93
N THR A 156 -24.00 25.56 -2.73
CA THR A 156 -23.64 26.53 -3.76
C THR A 156 -22.11 26.60 -3.91
N PRO A 157 -21.57 26.44 -5.13
CA PRO A 157 -20.12 26.46 -5.34
C PRO A 157 -19.54 27.83 -4.97
N GLY A 158 -18.51 27.82 -4.12
CA GLY A 158 -17.86 29.02 -3.58
C GLY A 158 -16.43 28.74 -3.12
N THR A 159 -15.77 29.69 -2.47
CA THR A 159 -14.39 29.50 -1.96
C THR A 159 -14.32 28.52 -0.79
N GLU A 160 -15.44 28.26 -0.12
CA GLU A 160 -15.52 27.36 1.04
C GLU A 160 -15.30 25.88 0.69
N ILE A 161 -15.60 25.47 -0.54
CA ILE A 161 -15.37 24.10 -1.00
C ILE A 161 -13.92 23.86 -1.43
N ALA A 162 -13.08 24.90 -1.47
CA ALA A 162 -11.67 24.76 -1.78
C ALA A 162 -10.97 23.88 -0.73
N TYR A 163 -10.03 23.05 -1.18
CA TYR A 163 -9.24 22.13 -0.34
C TYR A 163 -10.05 21.07 0.43
N HIS A 164 -11.32 20.83 0.05
CA HIS A 164 -12.13 19.75 0.61
C HIS A 164 -12.06 18.50 -0.25
N LEU A 165 -12.05 17.33 0.41
CA LEU A 165 -12.19 16.05 -0.26
C LEU A 165 -13.68 15.81 -0.57
N MET A 166 -13.98 15.43 -1.82
CA MET A 166 -15.33 15.10 -2.25
C MET A 166 -15.43 13.61 -2.61
N SER A 167 -16.54 12.99 -2.24
CA SER A 167 -16.86 11.63 -2.67
C SER A 167 -17.66 11.70 -3.97
N LEU A 168 -17.24 10.98 -5.00
CA LEU A 168 -17.97 10.87 -6.26
C LEU A 168 -19.01 9.73 -6.16
N LYS A 169 -20.23 9.99 -6.61
CA LYS A 169 -21.28 8.97 -6.77
C LYS A 169 -21.77 9.03 -8.21
N LEU A 170 -21.53 7.96 -8.97
CA LEU A 170 -21.98 7.87 -10.37
C LEU A 170 -23.47 7.51 -10.40
N PHE A 171 -24.28 8.36 -11.02
CA PHE A 171 -25.70 8.13 -11.24
C PHE A 171 -25.92 7.75 -12.71
N LEU A 172 -26.27 6.49 -12.97
CA LEU A 172 -26.69 6.08 -14.31
C LEU A 172 -28.16 6.49 -14.46
N PHE A 173 -28.41 7.56 -15.22
CA PHE A 173 -29.75 7.92 -15.68
C PHE A 173 -30.25 6.87 -16.68
N PHE A 174 -30.82 5.77 -16.17
CA PHE A 174 -31.76 4.98 -16.95
C PHE A 174 -33.17 5.43 -16.58
N THR A 175 -33.88 5.89 -17.61
CA THR A 175 -35.29 6.32 -17.65
C THR A 175 -35.57 7.77 -17.22
N GLY A 176 -36.13 8.53 -18.17
CA GLY A 176 -36.63 9.88 -17.95
C GLY A 176 -37.79 9.88 -16.97
N ILE A 177 -37.59 10.50 -15.82
CA ILE A 177 -38.66 10.87 -14.89
C ILE A 177 -38.41 12.32 -14.45
N SER A 178 -39.38 13.18 -14.77
CA SER A 178 -39.31 14.65 -14.74
C SER A 178 -39.60 15.29 -13.37
N ASN A 179 -39.62 14.56 -12.26
CA ASN A 179 -40.10 15.12 -10.99
C ASN A 179 -39.02 15.22 -9.89
N LYS A 180 -38.72 16.46 -9.48
CA LYS A 180 -37.77 16.86 -8.41
C LYS A 180 -38.09 16.25 -7.04
N GLU A 181 -39.34 15.92 -6.72
CA GLU A 181 -39.74 15.36 -5.42
C GLU A 181 -39.39 13.86 -5.25
N SER A 182 -39.14 13.12 -6.35
CA SER A 182 -38.74 11.70 -6.28
C SER A 182 -37.22 11.50 -6.10
N PHE A 183 -36.46 12.60 -6.06
CA PHE A 183 -34.98 12.59 -6.04
C PHE A 183 -34.40 12.33 -4.64
N GLU A 184 -34.98 12.92 -3.58
CA GLU A 184 -34.48 12.76 -2.20
C GLU A 184 -34.71 11.34 -1.63
N ASP A 185 -35.87 10.71 -1.91
CA ASP A 185 -36.18 9.37 -1.39
C ASP A 185 -35.39 8.24 -2.10
N ARG A 186 -34.99 8.41 -3.37
CA ARG A 186 -34.20 7.40 -4.10
C ARG A 186 -32.70 7.46 -3.81
N LEU A 187 -32.19 8.56 -3.25
CA LEU A 187 -30.79 8.67 -2.83
C LEU A 187 -30.44 7.73 -1.67
N MET A 188 -31.44 7.38 -0.85
CA MET A 188 -31.33 6.53 0.34
C MET A 188 -31.82 5.08 0.11
N GLY A 189 -32.66 4.83 -0.91
CA GLY A 189 -33.38 3.55 -1.09
C GLY A 189 -33.06 2.72 -2.35
N LEU A 190 -32.20 3.16 -3.27
CA LEU A 190 -31.90 2.34 -4.45
C LEU A 190 -30.97 1.16 -4.12
N PRO A 191 -31.22 -0.05 -4.66
CA PRO A 191 -30.32 -1.17 -4.51
C PRO A 191 -28.97 -0.82 -5.15
N TYR A 192 -27.98 -0.64 -4.29
CA TYR A 192 -26.55 -0.60 -4.55
C TYR A 192 -26.00 -1.85 -5.28
N ARG A 193 -26.87 -2.72 -5.83
CA ARG A 193 -26.46 -3.71 -6.83
C ARG A 193 -25.72 -3.07 -8.01
N PHE A 194 -25.90 -1.77 -8.27
CA PHE A 194 -25.10 -1.03 -9.26
C PHE A 194 -24.06 -0.06 -8.66
N CYS A 195 -24.30 0.51 -7.47
CA CYS A 195 -23.35 1.45 -6.87
C CYS A 195 -22.19 0.76 -6.12
N VAL A 196 -22.40 -0.46 -5.61
CA VAL A 196 -21.32 -1.33 -5.10
C VAL A 196 -20.64 -2.10 -6.22
N GLN A 197 -21.33 -2.31 -7.35
CA GLN A 197 -20.68 -2.83 -8.56
C GLN A 197 -19.59 -1.87 -9.07
N LEU A 198 -19.68 -0.55 -8.85
CA LEU A 198 -18.61 0.38 -9.24
C LEU A 198 -17.63 0.77 -8.14
N LEU A 199 -17.95 0.57 -6.86
CA LEU A 199 -17.00 0.79 -5.75
C LEU A 199 -16.32 -0.49 -5.25
N CYS A 200 -16.65 -1.66 -5.83
CA CYS A 200 -15.93 -2.92 -5.62
C CYS A 200 -16.14 -3.95 -6.77
N PHE A 201 -16.22 -3.51 -8.03
CA PHE A 201 -15.62 -4.24 -9.15
C PHE A 201 -14.61 -3.30 -9.82
N VAL A 202 -13.63 -2.82 -9.04
CA VAL A 202 -12.27 -2.99 -9.53
C VAL A 202 -12.15 -4.51 -9.53
N ASN A 203 -12.45 -5.16 -10.67
CA ASN A 203 -12.08 -6.56 -10.84
C ASN A 203 -10.64 -6.64 -10.33
N LEU A 204 -10.25 -7.61 -9.51
CA LEU A 204 -8.89 -7.58 -8.93
C LEU A 204 -7.81 -7.48 -10.05
N GLU A 205 -8.21 -7.85 -11.26
CA GLU A 205 -7.51 -7.80 -12.54
C GLU A 205 -7.56 -6.43 -13.27
N THR A 206 -8.36 -5.45 -12.85
CA THR A 206 -8.37 -4.11 -13.47
C THR A 206 -7.04 -3.40 -13.18
N GLY A 207 -6.34 -3.01 -14.26
CA GLY A 207 -4.96 -2.53 -14.19
C GLY A 207 -3.91 -3.64 -14.33
N SER A 208 -4.32 -4.91 -14.35
CA SER A 208 -3.45 -6.03 -14.77
C SER A 208 -3.36 -6.09 -16.30
N PHE A 209 -2.31 -6.72 -16.81
CA PHE A 209 -2.11 -6.80 -18.25
C PHE A 209 -3.12 -7.77 -18.89
N PHE A 210 -3.74 -7.37 -20.00
CA PHE A 210 -4.74 -8.20 -20.68
C PHE A 210 -4.20 -9.60 -21.06
N GLY A 211 -2.91 -9.74 -21.37
CA GLY A 211 -2.29 -11.04 -21.67
C GLY A 211 -2.10 -11.97 -20.47
N GLU A 212 -2.22 -11.46 -19.23
CA GLU A 212 -2.20 -12.28 -18.01
C GLU A 212 -3.56 -12.93 -17.75
N VAL A 213 -4.65 -12.23 -18.11
CA VAL A 213 -6.03 -12.74 -17.96
C VAL A 213 -6.44 -13.57 -19.18
N GLU A 214 -6.24 -13.02 -20.39
CA GLU A 214 -6.67 -13.62 -21.67
C GLU A 214 -5.46 -13.80 -22.62
N GLY A 215 -4.52 -14.64 -22.22
CA GLY A 215 -3.27 -14.90 -22.96
C GLY A 215 -3.48 -15.43 -24.39
N ALA A 216 -4.49 -16.30 -24.60
CA ALA A 216 -4.82 -16.84 -25.93
C ALA A 216 -5.26 -15.75 -26.92
N VAL A 217 -6.12 -14.82 -26.46
CA VAL A 217 -6.60 -13.69 -27.27
C VAL A 217 -5.46 -12.73 -27.57
N MET A 218 -4.64 -12.39 -26.56
CA MET A 218 -3.46 -11.54 -26.77
C MET A 218 -2.47 -12.15 -27.77
N ASN A 219 -2.21 -13.46 -27.70
CA ASN A 219 -1.33 -14.14 -28.66
C ASN A 219 -1.89 -14.06 -30.09
N LYS A 220 -3.20 -14.28 -30.25
CA LYS A 220 -3.85 -14.16 -31.57
C LYS A 220 -3.75 -12.73 -32.11
N LEU A 221 -3.98 -11.72 -31.28
CA LEU A 221 -3.84 -10.30 -31.63
C LEU A 221 -2.41 -9.93 -32.08
N LEU A 222 -1.38 -10.55 -31.49
CA LEU A 222 0.02 -10.40 -31.93
C LEU A 222 0.24 -11.06 -33.30
N THR A 223 -0.28 -12.27 -33.51
CA THR A 223 -0.13 -12.99 -34.79
C THR A 223 -0.89 -12.32 -35.93
N MET A 224 -1.99 -11.64 -35.63
CA MET A 224 -2.79 -10.88 -36.61
C MET A 224 -2.18 -9.51 -36.94
N GLY A 225 -1.13 -9.08 -36.22
CA GLY A 225 -0.49 -7.78 -36.42
C GLY A 225 -1.24 -6.59 -35.80
N SER A 226 -2.31 -6.83 -35.03
CA SER A 226 -3.05 -5.73 -34.37
C SER A 226 -2.23 -5.07 -33.27
N PHE A 227 -1.40 -5.85 -32.58
CA PHE A 227 -0.44 -5.37 -31.61
C PHE A 227 0.97 -5.82 -32.00
N LYS A 228 1.94 -4.95 -31.72
CA LYS A 228 3.36 -5.20 -31.89
C LYS A 228 4.04 -5.28 -30.53
N ARG A 229 4.78 -6.37 -30.31
CA ARG A 229 5.67 -6.52 -29.15
C ARG A 229 6.98 -5.77 -29.40
N ILE A 230 7.38 -4.95 -28.45
CA ILE A 230 8.64 -4.18 -28.44
C ILE A 230 9.36 -4.51 -27.15
N THR A 231 10.62 -4.89 -27.21
CA THR A 231 11.45 -5.13 -26.02
C THR A 231 12.10 -3.82 -25.58
N LEU A 232 11.86 -3.41 -24.34
CA LEU A 232 12.52 -2.27 -23.71
C LEU A 232 13.59 -2.77 -22.74
N TYR A 233 14.69 -2.02 -22.63
CA TYR A 233 15.84 -2.37 -21.79
C TYR A 233 16.03 -1.32 -20.71
N ASP A 234 16.07 -1.76 -19.45
CA ASP A 234 16.42 -0.95 -18.28
C ASP A 234 17.79 -1.37 -17.75
N TYR A 235 18.79 -0.49 -17.93
CA TYR A 235 20.17 -0.69 -17.49
C TYR A 235 20.44 -0.18 -16.07
N GLN A 236 19.43 0.33 -15.37
CA GLN A 236 19.53 0.90 -14.02
C GLN A 236 18.59 0.20 -13.02
N ALA A 237 18.10 -0.99 -13.38
CA ALA A 237 17.24 -1.78 -12.52
C ALA A 237 18.00 -2.31 -11.29
N MET A 238 17.25 -2.65 -10.24
CA MET A 238 17.77 -3.20 -8.99
C MET A 238 17.24 -4.63 -8.80
N CYS A 239 18.09 -5.63 -8.97
CA CYS A 239 17.73 -7.04 -8.81
C CYS A 239 18.08 -7.53 -7.41
N ARG A 240 17.35 -8.54 -6.97
CA ARG A 240 17.65 -9.23 -5.71
C ARG A 240 18.78 -10.22 -5.97
N THR A 241 19.85 -10.12 -5.20
CA THR A 241 20.87 -11.16 -5.21
C THR A 241 20.53 -12.22 -4.19
N ASN A 242 20.25 -13.42 -4.68
CA ASN A 242 20.36 -14.61 -3.86
C ASN A 242 21.86 -14.83 -3.69
N LYS A 243 22.45 -14.29 -2.62
CA LYS A 243 23.77 -14.74 -2.21
C LYS A 243 23.65 -16.20 -1.83
N GLU A 244 23.99 -17.08 -2.77
CA GLU A 244 24.53 -18.38 -2.39
C GLU A 244 25.76 -18.06 -1.54
N SER A 245 25.65 -18.33 -0.25
CA SER A 245 26.72 -18.15 0.73
C SER A 245 27.88 -19.07 0.36
N SER A 246 28.71 -18.63 -0.57
CA SER A 246 30.10 -19.05 -0.63
C SER A 246 30.79 -18.37 0.54
N ASP A 247 30.82 -19.08 1.67
CA ASP A 247 31.58 -18.67 2.86
C ASP A 247 33.06 -18.60 2.49
N SER A 248 33.49 -17.41 2.09
CA SER A 248 34.90 -17.09 1.95
C SER A 248 35.34 -16.28 3.17
N ALA A 249 35.94 -17.00 4.11
CA ALA A 249 36.96 -16.55 5.06
C ALA A 249 36.57 -15.53 6.15
N HIS A 250 36.07 -16.04 7.28
CA HIS A 250 36.30 -15.42 8.61
C HIS A 250 36.61 -16.51 9.65
N SER A 251 37.86 -17.02 9.68
CA SER A 251 38.29 -18.02 10.69
C SER A 251 39.62 -17.65 11.36
N LEU A 252 39.73 -16.41 11.86
CA LEU A 252 40.87 -16.00 12.72
C LEU A 252 40.51 -15.07 13.89
N LEU A 253 39.26 -14.56 13.97
CA LEU A 253 38.80 -13.66 15.06
C LEU A 253 37.74 -14.27 15.99
N ASP A 254 37.39 -15.55 15.80
CA ASP A 254 36.42 -16.26 16.64
C ASP A 254 36.75 -16.33 18.14
N PRO A 255 38.00 -16.54 18.61
CA PRO A 255 38.25 -16.60 20.05
C PRO A 255 38.04 -15.24 20.72
N TYR A 256 38.37 -14.15 20.02
CA TYR A 256 38.15 -12.79 20.52
C TYR A 256 36.66 -12.47 20.52
N ASN A 257 35.95 -12.73 19.42
CA ASN A 257 34.50 -12.49 19.36
C ASN A 257 33.71 -13.34 20.35
N ALA A 258 34.10 -14.60 20.56
CA ALA A 258 33.51 -15.47 21.58
C ALA A 258 33.78 -14.96 23.00
N PHE A 259 35.00 -14.47 23.28
CA PHE A 259 35.32 -13.84 24.56
C PHE A 259 34.49 -12.59 24.81
N PHE A 260 34.39 -11.68 23.83
CA PHE A 260 33.55 -10.47 23.96
C PHE A 260 32.06 -10.81 24.03
N ALA A 261 31.60 -11.87 23.36
CA ALA A 261 30.24 -12.36 23.49
C ALA A 261 29.96 -12.93 24.89
N ALA A 262 30.90 -13.69 25.46
CA ALA A 262 30.79 -14.20 26.83
C ALA A 262 30.82 -13.06 27.87
N VAL A 263 31.72 -12.09 27.72
CA VAL A 263 31.76 -10.89 28.56
C VAL A 263 30.45 -10.11 28.44
N LYS A 264 29.95 -9.92 27.22
CA LYS A 264 28.67 -9.24 26.99
C LYS A 264 27.50 -10.01 27.59
N TRP A 265 27.49 -11.35 27.49
CA TRP A 265 26.48 -12.20 28.09
C TRP A 265 26.48 -12.12 29.62
N ILE A 266 27.66 -12.21 30.25
CA ILE A 266 27.84 -12.03 31.69
C ILE A 266 27.36 -10.65 32.12
N MET A 267 27.70 -9.60 31.37
CA MET A 267 27.23 -8.24 31.66
C MET A 267 25.71 -8.11 31.54
N THR A 268 25.06 -8.78 30.59
CA THR A 268 23.59 -8.81 30.51
C THR A 268 22.94 -9.54 31.68
N GLU A 269 23.48 -10.69 32.10
CA GLU A 269 22.97 -11.41 33.27
C GLU A 269 23.17 -10.61 34.56
N LEU A 270 24.30 -9.92 34.69
CA LEU A 270 24.60 -9.05 35.83
C LEU A 270 23.66 -7.82 35.85
N ILE A 271 23.31 -7.27 34.69
CA ILE A 271 22.30 -6.21 34.56
C ILE A 271 20.90 -6.73 34.94
N LEU A 272 20.51 -7.93 34.50
CA LEU A 272 19.22 -8.53 34.85
C LEU A 272 19.13 -8.82 36.36
N PHE A 273 20.20 -9.32 36.97
CA PHE A 273 20.32 -9.49 38.41
C PHE A 273 20.17 -8.15 39.17
N LEU A 274 20.79 -7.07 38.67
CA LEU A 274 20.64 -5.72 39.25
C LEU A 274 19.23 -5.13 39.08
N VAL A 275 18.51 -5.51 38.01
CA VAL A 275 17.12 -5.16 37.75
C VAL A 275 16.17 -5.90 38.72
N GLU A 276 16.38 -7.20 38.97
CA GLU A 276 15.61 -7.98 39.97
C GLU A 276 15.79 -7.44 41.40
N PHE A 277 17.00 -6.96 41.75
CA PHE A 277 17.29 -6.32 43.04
C PHE A 277 16.86 -4.84 43.13
N ASN A 278 16.12 -4.31 42.15
CA ASN A 278 15.47 -3.00 42.18
C ASN A 278 16.42 -1.79 42.38
N LEU A 279 17.69 -1.90 41.95
CA LEU A 279 18.65 -0.78 41.99
C LEU A 279 18.62 0.13 40.74
N CYS A 280 17.87 -0.26 39.70
CA CYS A 280 17.82 0.46 38.42
C CYS A 280 16.86 1.67 38.35
N SER A 281 16.21 2.05 39.46
CA SER A 281 15.40 3.28 39.51
C SER A 281 16.28 4.56 39.64
N TRP A 282 17.54 4.43 40.04
CA TRP A 282 18.37 5.58 40.42
C TRP A 282 19.35 6.09 39.33
N TRP A 283 19.53 5.41 38.20
CA TRP A 283 20.48 5.87 37.17
C TRP A 283 19.90 5.82 35.75
N ASN A 284 18.92 6.71 35.53
CA ASN A 284 18.60 7.42 34.30
C ASN A 284 18.35 6.71 32.95
N SER A 285 17.22 7.14 32.37
CA SER A 285 17.00 7.55 30.98
C SER A 285 17.52 6.69 29.82
N GLY A 286 16.59 5.88 29.29
CA GLY A 286 16.25 5.83 27.86
C GLY A 286 17.34 5.46 26.87
N HIS A 287 17.31 4.21 26.37
CA HIS A 287 17.91 3.88 25.07
C HIS A 287 17.05 2.94 24.23
N THR A 288 17.07 3.27 22.94
CA THR A 288 16.32 2.81 21.79
C THR A 288 16.64 1.36 21.40
N VAL A 289 15.60 0.56 21.17
CA VAL A 289 15.74 -0.78 20.56
C VAL A 289 15.84 -0.61 19.03
N LYS A 290 17.00 -0.96 18.44
CA LYS A 290 17.14 -1.10 16.98
C LYS A 290 16.70 -2.51 16.57
N ALA A 291 15.59 -2.59 15.83
CA ALA A 291 15.17 -3.81 15.15
C ALA A 291 16.06 -4.09 13.94
N GLN A 292 16.72 -5.25 13.90
CA GLN A 292 17.51 -5.71 12.76
C GLN A 292 16.57 -6.36 11.73
N ARG A 293 16.20 -5.63 10.68
CA ARG A 293 15.58 -6.22 9.49
C ARG A 293 16.66 -6.93 8.68
N LEU A 294 16.40 -8.17 8.30
CA LEU A 294 17.16 -8.92 7.29
C LEU A 294 17.23 -8.04 6.03
N LYS A 295 18.38 -7.43 5.77
CA LYS A 295 18.58 -6.51 4.65
C LYS A 295 18.82 -7.38 3.41
N GLN A 296 17.76 -7.63 2.64
CA GLN A 296 17.91 -8.16 1.29
C GLN A 296 18.82 -7.21 0.51
N THR A 297 19.96 -7.70 0.05
CA THR A 297 20.90 -6.94 -0.78
C THR A 297 20.31 -6.79 -2.18
N LEU A 298 20.11 -5.55 -2.58
CA LEU A 298 19.74 -5.18 -3.94
C LEU A 298 21.01 -4.74 -4.65
N GLU A 299 21.21 -5.22 -5.87
CA GLU A 299 22.34 -4.85 -6.71
C GLU A 299 21.85 -4.32 -8.07
N PRO A 300 22.58 -3.39 -8.69
CA PRO A 300 22.28 -2.93 -10.04
C PRO A 300 22.35 -4.09 -11.03
N CYS A 301 21.33 -4.23 -11.87
CA CYS A 301 21.22 -5.26 -12.90
C CYS A 301 20.58 -4.69 -14.16
N ASP A 302 20.76 -5.39 -15.27
CA ASP A 302 20.09 -5.08 -16.52
C ASP A 302 18.83 -5.94 -16.64
N THR A 303 17.70 -5.32 -16.93
CA THR A 303 16.43 -6.01 -17.15
C THR A 303 15.85 -5.67 -18.51
N GLU A 304 15.17 -6.63 -19.13
CA GLU A 304 14.32 -6.40 -20.29
C GLU A 304 12.86 -6.61 -19.92
N TYR A 305 11.98 -5.79 -20.48
CA TYR A 305 10.55 -5.96 -20.29
C TYR A 305 9.80 -5.77 -21.63
N PRO A 306 8.82 -6.63 -21.93
CA PRO A 306 8.05 -6.52 -23.15
C PRO A 306 7.00 -5.42 -23.01
N ALA A 307 6.98 -4.50 -23.97
CA ALA A 307 5.96 -3.48 -24.16
C ALA A 307 5.12 -3.80 -25.40
N PHE A 308 3.85 -3.42 -25.39
CA PHE A 308 2.90 -3.72 -26.47
C PHE A 308 2.32 -2.42 -27.02
N VAL A 309 2.44 -2.23 -28.33
CA VAL A 309 1.95 -1.04 -29.03
C VAL A 309 0.98 -1.46 -30.12
N SER A 310 -0.20 -0.84 -30.17
CA SER A 310 -1.20 -1.09 -31.20
C SER A 310 -0.81 -0.47 -32.54
N GLU A 311 -1.02 -1.16 -33.64
CA GLU A 311 -0.90 -0.58 -34.98
C GLU A 311 -2.19 0.18 -35.37
N ARG A 312 -2.07 1.41 -35.89
CA ARG A 312 -3.19 2.35 -36.08
C ARG A 312 -4.09 2.08 -37.30
N THR A 313 -3.88 0.97 -38.01
CA THR A 313 -4.55 0.68 -39.29
C THR A 313 -5.84 -0.14 -39.15
N ILE A 314 -6.16 -0.63 -37.95
CA ILE A 314 -7.24 -1.59 -37.76
C ILE A 314 -8.47 -0.92 -37.15
N LYS A 315 -9.55 -0.78 -37.94
CA LYS A 315 -10.82 -0.25 -37.47
C LYS A 315 -11.63 -1.31 -36.70
N GLU A 316 -11.74 -2.51 -37.27
CA GLU A 316 -12.44 -3.67 -36.68
C GLU A 316 -11.78 -4.98 -37.14
N THR A 317 -11.51 -5.90 -36.21
CA THR A 317 -11.09 -7.27 -36.55
C THR A 317 -11.84 -8.29 -35.70
N THR A 318 -12.31 -9.35 -36.37
CA THR A 318 -12.92 -10.52 -35.72
C THR A 318 -11.96 -11.68 -35.80
N GLY A 319 -11.71 -12.34 -34.69
CA GLY A 319 -10.81 -13.49 -34.60
C GLY A 319 -11.52 -14.70 -34.01
N THR A 320 -11.21 -15.87 -34.52
CA THR A 320 -11.60 -17.15 -33.91
C THR A 320 -10.33 -17.93 -33.56
N ILE A 321 -10.30 -18.46 -32.34
CA ILE A 321 -9.20 -19.24 -31.79
C ILE A 321 -9.70 -20.67 -31.65
N ALA A 322 -9.09 -21.59 -32.38
CA ALA A 322 -9.33 -23.02 -32.18
C ALA A 322 -8.50 -23.49 -30.98
N CYS A 323 -9.18 -23.87 -29.91
CA CYS A 323 -8.62 -24.58 -28.78
C CYS A 323 -8.93 -26.08 -28.98
N GLU A 324 -8.24 -26.97 -28.26
CA GLU A 324 -8.27 -28.43 -28.54
C GLU A 324 -9.70 -29.01 -28.65
N ASP A 325 -10.62 -28.56 -27.77
CA ASP A 325 -12.00 -29.05 -27.70
C ASP A 325 -13.08 -28.00 -28.07
N CYS A 326 -12.70 -26.75 -28.38
CA CYS A 326 -13.66 -25.66 -28.54
C CYS A 326 -13.12 -24.51 -29.39
N SER A 327 -14.01 -23.69 -29.99
CA SER A 327 -13.63 -22.44 -30.65
C SER A 327 -14.00 -21.23 -29.80
N LYS A 328 -13.02 -20.38 -29.47
CA LYS A 328 -13.24 -19.11 -28.76
C LYS A 328 -13.22 -17.95 -29.75
N SER A 329 -14.33 -17.22 -29.86
CA SER A 329 -14.44 -16.07 -30.77
C SER A 329 -14.25 -14.75 -30.02
N PHE A 330 -13.68 -13.76 -30.69
CA PHE A 330 -13.55 -12.41 -30.15
C PHE A 330 -13.67 -11.35 -31.24
N VAL A 331 -14.11 -10.16 -30.84
CA VAL A 331 -14.19 -8.96 -31.68
C VAL A 331 -13.42 -7.84 -30.98
N ILE A 332 -12.58 -7.13 -31.73
CA ILE A 332 -11.90 -5.93 -31.26
C ILE A 332 -12.24 -4.74 -32.16
N GLN A 333 -12.63 -3.64 -31.52
CA GLN A 333 -12.97 -2.38 -32.19
C GLN A 333 -12.24 -1.22 -31.52
N GLN A 334 -11.61 -0.35 -32.30
CA GLN A 334 -10.97 0.86 -31.78
C GLN A 334 -12.04 1.93 -31.50
N ILE A 335 -11.97 2.58 -30.32
CA ILE A 335 -12.85 3.70 -29.99
C ILE A 335 -12.30 4.98 -30.67
N PRO A 336 -13.09 5.65 -31.52
CA PRO A 336 -12.65 6.85 -32.23
C PRO A 336 -12.08 7.92 -31.29
N SER A 337 -11.04 8.61 -31.75
CA SER A 337 -10.38 9.72 -31.02
C SER A 337 -9.80 9.34 -29.65
N SER A 338 -9.51 8.06 -29.41
CA SER A 338 -8.90 7.57 -28.17
C SER A 338 -7.86 6.47 -28.42
N ASN A 339 -7.09 6.13 -27.38
CA ASN A 339 -6.18 4.98 -27.35
C ASN A 339 -6.87 3.69 -26.83
N LEU A 340 -8.20 3.72 -26.68
CA LEU A 340 -8.96 2.61 -26.12
C LEU A 340 -9.45 1.67 -27.21
N PHE A 341 -9.47 0.38 -26.88
CA PHE A 341 -10.04 -0.68 -27.69
C PHE A 341 -11.15 -1.37 -26.88
N MET A 342 -12.30 -1.57 -27.52
CA MET A 342 -13.37 -2.41 -26.98
C MET A 342 -13.13 -3.84 -27.48
N VAL A 343 -12.91 -4.76 -26.54
CA VAL A 343 -12.71 -6.18 -26.82
C VAL A 343 -13.89 -6.95 -26.25
N VAL A 344 -14.58 -7.71 -27.10
CA VAL A 344 -15.67 -8.60 -26.72
C VAL A 344 -15.18 -10.02 -26.95
N VAL A 345 -15.12 -10.81 -25.89
CA VAL A 345 -14.63 -12.19 -25.91
C VAL A 345 -15.76 -13.11 -25.50
N ASP A 346 -15.95 -14.20 -26.23
CA ASP A 346 -16.91 -15.23 -25.86
C ASP A 346 -16.42 -16.02 -24.62
N ASN A 347 -17.30 -16.21 -23.64
CA ASN A 347 -17.01 -16.92 -22.40
C ASN A 347 -17.45 -18.40 -22.43
N VAL A 348 -17.85 -18.92 -23.61
CA VAL A 348 -18.26 -20.33 -23.75
C VAL A 348 -17.11 -21.30 -23.47
N CYS A 349 -15.84 -20.89 -23.65
CA CYS A 349 -14.70 -21.77 -23.42
C CYS A 349 -13.47 -21.09 -22.80
N SER A 350 -12.80 -21.80 -21.89
CA SER A 350 -11.57 -21.39 -21.21
C SER A 350 -10.35 -22.09 -21.81
N CYS A 351 -9.56 -21.37 -22.62
CA CYS A 351 -8.38 -21.93 -23.28
C CYS A 351 -7.12 -21.81 -22.41
N SER A 352 -6.94 -22.75 -21.48
CA SER A 352 -5.83 -22.73 -20.51
C SER A 352 -4.51 -23.30 -21.04
N SER A 353 -4.49 -23.89 -22.24
CA SER A 353 -3.27 -24.50 -22.82
C SER A 353 -2.22 -23.48 -23.28
N VAL A 354 -2.61 -22.22 -23.48
CA VAL A 354 -1.71 -21.13 -23.84
C VAL A 354 -1.21 -20.43 -22.57
N SER A 355 0.11 -20.43 -22.37
CA SER A 355 0.73 -19.73 -21.24
C SER A 355 0.38 -18.23 -21.26
N PRO A 356 0.09 -17.61 -20.09
CA PRO A 356 -0.16 -16.18 -20.00
C PRO A 356 1.06 -15.37 -20.48
N ILE A 357 0.79 -14.26 -21.15
CA ILE A 357 1.82 -13.33 -21.61
C ILE A 357 1.96 -12.26 -20.53
N THR A 358 3.12 -12.15 -19.88
CA THR A 358 3.36 -11.19 -18.80
C THR A 358 4.11 -9.95 -19.28
N MET A 359 3.98 -8.83 -18.56
CA MET A 359 4.82 -7.62 -18.74
C MET A 359 5.94 -7.51 -17.69
N ALA A 360 6.17 -8.57 -16.91
CA ALA A 360 7.15 -8.55 -15.83
C ALA A 360 8.60 -8.42 -16.37
N PRO A 361 9.47 -7.65 -15.69
CA PRO A 361 10.86 -7.51 -16.09
C PRO A 361 11.62 -8.82 -15.89
N ILE A 362 12.46 -9.16 -16.86
CA ILE A 362 13.30 -10.34 -16.89
C ILE A 362 14.76 -9.89 -16.77
N GLU A 363 15.50 -10.46 -15.82
CA GLU A 363 16.93 -10.19 -15.66
C GLU A 363 17.72 -10.75 -16.86
N ILE A 364 18.52 -9.89 -17.49
CA ILE A 364 19.37 -10.29 -18.61
C ILE A 364 20.66 -10.89 -18.05
N ARG A 365 20.84 -12.19 -18.28
CA ARG A 365 22.11 -12.87 -18.02
C ARG A 365 22.94 -12.88 -19.29
N TYR A 366 24.01 -12.09 -19.28
CA TYR A 366 24.92 -12.02 -20.41
C TYR A 366 25.78 -13.28 -20.52
N ASN A 367 25.48 -14.09 -21.53
CA ASN A 367 26.40 -15.13 -21.97
C ASN A 367 27.66 -14.48 -22.59
N GLU A 368 28.78 -15.19 -22.56
CA GLU A 368 30.07 -14.69 -23.06
C GLU A 368 29.98 -14.24 -24.53
N SER A 369 29.24 -14.98 -25.36
CA SER A 369 29.00 -14.66 -26.78
C SER A 369 28.27 -13.33 -26.98
N LEU A 370 27.18 -13.09 -26.25
CA LEU A 370 26.36 -11.86 -26.32
C LEU A 370 27.17 -10.63 -25.92
N LYS A 371 28.08 -10.78 -24.95
CA LYS A 371 28.99 -9.71 -24.52
C LYS A 371 29.93 -9.31 -25.66
N CYS A 372 30.47 -10.29 -26.40
CA CYS A 372 31.33 -10.04 -27.55
C CYS A 372 30.58 -9.40 -28.73
N GLU A 373 29.34 -9.83 -29.01
CA GLU A 373 28.53 -9.22 -30.07
C GLU A 373 28.20 -7.75 -29.79
N ARG A 374 27.89 -7.40 -28.54
CA ARG A 374 27.69 -5.99 -28.15
C ARG A 374 28.94 -5.14 -28.27
N LEU A 375 30.13 -5.72 -28.07
CA LEU A 375 31.39 -5.00 -28.27
C LEU A 375 31.66 -4.72 -29.75
N LYS A 376 31.11 -5.52 -30.67
CA LYS A 376 31.19 -5.27 -32.12
C LYS A 376 30.23 -4.16 -32.57
N SER A 377 29.06 -4.02 -31.95
CA SER A 377 28.07 -2.98 -32.25
C SER A 377 28.34 -1.66 -31.52
N GLN A 378 29.57 -1.15 -31.62
CA GLN A 378 29.92 0.11 -30.95
C GLN A 378 29.06 1.26 -31.48
N LYS A 379 28.31 1.90 -30.58
CA LYS A 379 27.72 3.21 -30.84
C LYS A 379 28.83 4.19 -31.22
N ILE A 380 28.55 5.11 -32.12
CA ILE A 380 29.51 6.16 -32.52
C ILE A 380 29.92 6.94 -31.26
N ARG A 381 31.21 6.92 -30.93
CA ARG A 381 31.82 7.69 -29.84
C ARG A 381 32.82 8.65 -30.43
N ARG A 382 32.74 9.93 -30.07
CA ARG A 382 33.77 10.93 -30.38
C ARG A 382 34.83 10.87 -29.28
N ARG A 383 36.09 10.68 -29.65
CA ARG A 383 37.21 10.83 -28.70
C ARG A 383 37.44 12.31 -28.40
N PRO A 384 37.94 12.65 -27.20
CA PRO A 384 38.48 13.98 -26.93
C PRO A 384 39.56 14.34 -27.97
N GLU A 385 39.65 15.62 -28.33
CA GLU A 385 40.58 16.08 -29.35
C GLU A 385 42.05 16.06 -28.89
N ALA A 386 42.29 16.21 -27.58
CA ALA A 386 43.60 16.11 -26.97
C ALA A 386 43.55 15.30 -25.66
N CYS A 387 44.65 14.62 -25.35
CA CYS A 387 44.85 13.89 -24.09
C CYS A 387 46.20 14.32 -23.51
N HIS A 388 46.19 15.02 -22.37
CA HIS A 388 47.39 15.48 -21.67
C HIS A 388 47.68 14.54 -20.51
N GLY A 389 48.38 13.44 -20.79
CA GLY A 389 48.75 12.43 -19.78
C GLY A 389 49.98 12.78 -18.95
N PHE A 390 50.59 13.94 -19.18
CA PHE A 390 51.81 14.38 -18.50
C PHE A 390 51.82 15.90 -18.40
N HIS A 391 52.10 16.42 -17.20
CA HIS A 391 52.37 17.84 -16.98
C HIS A 391 53.82 18.01 -16.49
N PRO A 392 54.62 18.94 -17.06
CA PRO A 392 56.03 19.09 -16.71
C PRO A 392 56.28 19.54 -15.27
N GLU A 393 55.29 20.14 -14.61
CA GLU A 393 55.35 20.52 -13.19
C GLU A 393 54.85 19.40 -12.25
N GLU A 394 54.38 18.26 -12.78
CA GLU A 394 53.93 17.13 -11.97
C GLU A 394 55.13 16.32 -11.46
N ASN A 395 55.36 16.35 -10.15
CA ASN A 395 56.49 15.70 -9.51
C ASN A 395 56.09 14.34 -8.93
N ALA A 396 56.31 13.27 -9.68
CA ALA A 396 55.95 11.89 -9.29
C ALA A 396 56.73 11.33 -8.06
N ARG A 397 57.59 12.14 -7.44
CA ARG A 397 58.44 11.75 -6.29
C ARG A 397 57.81 12.03 -4.93
N GLU A 398 56.69 12.74 -4.85
CA GLU A 398 55.96 13.01 -3.60
C GLU A 398 55.03 11.86 -3.19
N CYS A 399 55.54 10.62 -3.17
CA CYS A 399 54.80 9.49 -2.63
C CYS A 399 55.42 9.05 -1.28
N GLY A 400 54.59 8.98 -0.21
CA GLY A 400 54.97 8.32 1.06
C GLY A 400 55.20 9.20 2.30
N GLY A 401 54.74 10.46 2.35
CA GLY A 401 54.87 11.32 3.53
C GLY A 401 53.81 11.08 4.63
N ALA A 402 53.80 9.91 5.28
CA ALA A 402 52.99 9.71 6.50
C ALA A 402 53.85 9.94 7.76
N PHE A 403 53.42 10.86 8.63
CA PHE A 403 54.04 11.13 9.93
C PHE A 403 53.98 9.89 10.84
N GLY A 404 55.14 9.39 11.28
CA GLY A 404 55.22 8.39 12.36
C GLY A 404 54.78 9.01 13.69
N ILE A 405 53.86 8.35 14.40
CA ILE A 405 53.36 8.79 15.70
C ILE A 405 54.51 8.73 16.71
N CYS A 406 55.01 9.88 17.16
CA CYS A 406 56.00 9.96 18.22
C CYS A 406 55.30 10.13 19.58
N SER A 407 55.47 9.16 20.49
CA SER A 407 54.88 9.18 21.84
C SER A 407 55.45 10.34 22.66
N GLN A 408 54.62 11.33 23.01
CA GLN A 408 55.02 12.40 23.90
C GLN A 408 54.98 11.92 25.37
N PRO A 409 56.10 11.97 26.12
CA PRO A 409 56.21 11.42 27.48
C PRO A 409 55.27 12.09 28.50
N LEU A 410 54.73 13.28 28.18
CA LEU A 410 53.77 13.99 29.01
C LEU A 410 52.45 13.22 29.19
N THR A 411 51.99 12.48 28.16
CA THR A 411 50.73 11.72 28.23
C THR A 411 50.87 10.44 29.03
N MET A 412 52.07 9.84 29.05
CA MET A 412 52.42 8.70 29.91
C MET A 412 52.53 9.12 31.39
N LEU A 413 53.04 10.32 31.68
CA LEU A 413 53.10 10.83 33.05
C LEU A 413 51.71 11.17 33.61
N LEU A 414 50.83 11.72 32.77
CA LEU A 414 49.46 12.05 33.17
C LEU A 414 48.66 10.78 33.52
N SER A 415 48.83 9.70 32.75
CA SER A 415 48.17 8.42 33.03
C SER A 415 48.68 7.77 34.31
N LEU A 416 49.97 7.87 34.62
CA LEU A 416 50.53 7.38 35.88
C LEU A 416 50.06 8.18 37.11
N LEU A 417 49.95 9.51 37.00
CA LEU A 417 49.42 10.35 38.07
C LEU A 417 47.94 10.06 38.35
N MET A 418 47.13 9.82 37.32
CA MET A 418 45.71 9.48 37.49
C MET A 418 45.51 8.12 38.16
N ILE A 419 46.44 7.18 38.00
CA ILE A 419 46.42 5.88 38.69
C ILE A 419 46.85 6.01 40.15
N TYR A 420 47.75 6.95 40.46
CA TYR A 420 48.21 7.19 41.84
C TYR A 420 47.16 7.92 42.69
N PHE A 421 46.41 8.86 42.10
CA PHE A 421 45.33 9.58 42.79
C PHE A 421 44.00 8.82 42.88
N SER A 422 43.87 7.67 42.20
CA SER A 422 42.66 6.84 42.25
C SER A 422 42.75 5.70 43.28
N ARG A 423 43.63 5.80 44.29
CA ARG A 423 43.80 4.77 45.32
C ARG A 423 43.54 5.32 46.72
#